data_AF-A0A9P3TCB9-F1
#
_entry.id   AF-A0A9P3TCB9-F1
#
_cell.length_a   1.000
_cell.length_b   1.000
_cell.length_c   1.000
_cell.angle_alpha   90.00
_cell.angle_beta   90.00
_cell.angle_gamma   90.00
#
_symmetry.space_group_name_H-M   'P 1'
#
loop_
_entity.id
_entity.type
_entity.pdbx_description
1 polymer ?
#
loop_
_entity_poly.entity_id
_entity_poly.type
_entity_poly.pdbx_seq_one_letter_code
_entity_poly.pdbx_strand_id
1 'polypeptide(L)'
;MNKKFPILFVFLISAVLFGELNFGYHHGEPESFDVACNESIKYYLRCDFVVFVLNVMLLVSSFWFFLKGEPGSRTIKFYILVFIYFLNIVNGAVFVLINYSINHAESSESELRVFQYLIIEYGAIANMIYVFPLILSIVMFIILICFCRRRL
;
A
#
# COMPACT_ATOMS: atom_id res chain seq x y z
N MET A 1 -15.99 6.83 -26.56
CA MET A 1 -15.20 6.84 -25.31
C MET A 1 -13.89 6.08 -25.49
N ASN A 2 -12.76 6.75 -25.32
CA ASN A 2 -11.41 6.23 -25.60
C ASN A 2 -11.09 4.93 -24.86
N LYS A 3 -10.68 3.89 -25.61
CA LYS A 3 -10.33 2.54 -25.09
C LYS A 3 -9.11 2.54 -24.14
N LYS A 4 -8.29 3.61 -24.10
CA LYS A 4 -7.05 3.73 -23.32
C LYS A 4 -7.22 4.26 -21.88
N PHE A 5 -8.38 4.81 -21.54
CA PHE A 5 -8.62 5.44 -20.23
C PHE A 5 -8.48 4.51 -18.99
N PRO A 6 -8.90 3.24 -19.03
CA PRO A 6 -8.91 2.41 -17.82
C PRO A 6 -7.51 2.03 -17.32
N ILE A 7 -6.55 1.78 -18.22
CA ILE A 7 -5.20 1.36 -17.83
C ILE A 7 -4.39 2.52 -17.26
N LEU A 8 -4.56 3.73 -17.79
CA LEU A 8 -3.90 4.92 -17.26
C LEU A 8 -4.32 5.16 -15.80
N PHE A 9 -5.60 4.93 -15.49
CA PHE A 9 -6.12 5.06 -14.13
C PHE A 9 -5.52 4.00 -13.17
N VAL A 10 -5.36 2.76 -13.63
CA VAL A 10 -4.67 1.70 -12.86
C VAL A 10 -3.22 2.11 -12.56
N PHE A 11 -2.49 2.62 -13.56
CA PHE A 11 -1.12 3.11 -13.34
C PHE A 11 -1.06 4.30 -12.39
N LEU A 12 -1.98 5.26 -12.53
CA LEU A 12 -2.04 6.43 -11.66
C LEU A 12 -2.26 6.04 -10.20
N ILE A 13 -3.22 5.15 -9.93
CA ILE A 13 -3.46 4.67 -8.55
C ILE A 13 -2.23 3.95 -8.01
N SER A 14 -1.58 3.11 -8.82
CA SER A 14 -0.35 2.42 -8.41
C SER A 14 0.80 3.40 -8.10
N ALA A 15 0.92 4.48 -8.86
CA ALA A 15 1.91 5.52 -8.59
C ALA A 15 1.58 6.32 -7.32
N VAL A 16 0.30 6.58 -7.04
CA VAL A 16 -0.13 7.22 -5.78
C VAL A 16 0.15 6.30 -4.59
N LEU A 17 -0.15 5.00 -4.70
CA LEU A 17 0.21 4.00 -3.67
C LEU A 17 1.72 3.99 -3.39
N PHE A 18 2.54 4.10 -4.43
CA PHE A 18 3.98 4.25 -4.27
C PHE A 18 4.33 5.51 -3.48
N GLY A 19 3.73 6.64 -3.83
CA GLY A 19 3.96 7.92 -3.15
C GLY A 19 3.55 7.90 -1.68
N GLU A 20 2.36 7.37 -1.36
CA GLU A 20 1.86 7.27 0.01
C GLU A 20 2.81 6.45 0.89
N LEU A 21 3.27 5.29 0.41
CA LEU A 21 4.14 4.42 1.21
C LEU A 21 5.55 4.98 1.40
N ASN A 22 6.10 5.71 0.42
CA ASN A 22 7.47 6.20 0.50
C ASN A 22 7.59 7.64 1.04
N PHE A 23 6.53 8.43 0.97
CA PHE A 23 6.55 9.83 1.44
C PHE A 23 5.48 10.10 2.48
N GLY A 24 4.25 9.63 2.27
CA GLY A 24 3.11 9.88 3.16
C GLY A 24 3.36 9.37 4.58
N TYR A 25 3.80 8.12 4.75
CA TYR A 25 4.06 7.55 6.07
C TYR A 25 5.23 8.22 6.83
N HIS A 26 6.12 8.94 6.14
CA HIS A 26 7.33 9.50 6.73
C HIS A 26 7.23 11.00 7.08
N HIS A 27 6.15 11.71 6.75
CA HIS A 27 6.02 13.17 6.99
C HIS A 27 5.10 13.55 8.17
N GLY A 28 4.69 12.59 9.00
CA GLY A 28 3.88 12.85 10.19
C GLY A 28 4.75 13.21 11.40
N GLU A 29 5.41 14.36 11.39
CA GLU A 29 6.16 14.86 12.56
C GLU A 29 5.24 15.62 13.52
N PRO A 30 5.17 15.26 14.82
CA PRO A 30 4.60 16.13 15.84
C PRO A 30 5.73 16.77 16.67
N GLU A 31 5.61 18.08 16.90
CA GLU A 31 6.62 18.93 17.60
C GLU A 31 6.86 18.58 19.09
N SER A 32 6.15 17.61 19.69
CA SER A 32 6.35 17.21 21.09
C SER A 32 5.90 15.78 21.42
N PHE A 33 6.66 15.10 22.29
CA PHE A 33 6.64 13.63 22.49
C PHE A 33 5.34 13.04 23.13
N ASP A 34 4.69 13.76 24.05
CA ASP A 34 3.50 13.26 24.76
C ASP A 34 2.18 13.54 24.01
N VAL A 35 2.11 14.64 23.26
CA VAL A 35 0.97 14.97 22.37
C VAL A 35 1.08 14.19 21.06
N ALA A 36 2.32 13.91 20.63
CA ALA A 36 2.64 13.08 19.48
C ALA A 36 1.98 11.70 19.53
N CYS A 37 1.94 10.99 20.67
CA CYS A 37 1.62 9.56 20.64
C CYS A 37 0.19 9.23 20.15
N ASN A 38 -0.82 9.92 20.65
CA ASN A 38 -2.20 9.69 20.20
C ASN A 38 -2.47 10.27 18.81
N GLU A 39 -1.85 11.40 18.47
CA GLU A 39 -1.98 12.00 17.15
C GLU A 39 -1.22 11.21 16.07
N SER A 40 -0.11 10.57 16.43
CA SER A 40 0.70 9.72 15.56
C SER A 40 -0.03 8.43 15.21
N ILE A 41 -0.67 7.75 16.18
CA ILE A 41 -1.48 6.57 15.86
C ILE A 41 -2.62 6.95 14.93
N LYS A 42 -3.33 8.04 15.21
CA LYS A 42 -4.41 8.53 14.34
C LYS A 42 -3.89 8.88 12.94
N TYR A 43 -2.69 9.45 12.84
CA TYR A 43 -2.02 9.72 11.58
C TYR A 43 -1.75 8.43 10.79
N TYR A 44 -1.10 7.45 11.41
CA TYR A 44 -0.80 6.18 10.73
C TYR A 44 -2.05 5.40 10.35
N LEU A 45 -3.08 5.38 11.21
CA LEU A 45 -4.38 4.79 10.87
C LEU A 45 -5.06 5.49 9.69
N ARG A 46 -4.90 6.82 9.59
CA ARG A 46 -5.38 7.57 8.43
C ARG A 46 -4.61 7.18 7.17
N CYS A 47 -3.29 7.03 7.26
CA CYS A 47 -2.47 6.54 6.14
C CYS A 47 -2.89 5.12 5.73
N ASP A 48 -3.10 4.21 6.68
CA ASP A 48 -3.59 2.84 6.43
C ASP A 48 -4.95 2.86 5.72
N PHE A 49 -5.85 3.74 6.15
CA PHE A 49 -7.14 3.90 5.50
C PHE A 49 -7.02 4.43 4.06
N VAL A 50 -6.12 5.39 3.81
CA VAL A 50 -5.84 5.89 2.45
C VAL A 50 -5.28 4.77 1.57
N VAL A 51 -4.28 4.03 2.05
CA VAL A 51 -3.71 2.86 1.36
C VAL A 51 -4.79 1.82 1.09
N PHE A 52 -5.71 1.60 2.04
CA PHE A 52 -6.83 0.69 1.86
C PHE A 52 -7.75 1.12 0.72
N VAL A 53 -8.18 2.39 0.73
CA VAL A 53 -9.06 2.94 -0.31
C VAL A 53 -8.39 2.86 -1.68
N LEU A 54 -7.11 3.22 -1.78
CA LEU A 54 -6.36 3.15 -3.02
C LEU A 54 -6.23 1.72 -3.55
N ASN A 55 -5.99 0.73 -2.68
CA ASN A 55 -5.94 -0.68 -3.06
C ASN A 55 -7.29 -1.19 -3.60
N VAL A 56 -8.40 -0.83 -2.95
CA VAL A 56 -9.74 -1.17 -3.43
C VAL A 56 -10.02 -0.50 -4.79
N MET A 57 -9.67 0.79 -4.93
CA MET A 57 -9.80 1.51 -6.20
C MET A 57 -8.96 0.85 -7.30
N LEU A 58 -7.73 0.43 -6.99
CA LEU A 58 -6.87 -0.30 -7.92
C LEU A 58 -7.52 -1.60 -8.38
N LEU A 59 -8.10 -2.37 -7.47
CA LEU A 59 -8.79 -3.63 -7.76
C LEU A 59 -10.01 -3.44 -8.66
N VAL A 60 -10.90 -2.53 -8.30
CA VAL A 60 -12.11 -2.23 -9.10
C VAL A 60 -11.72 -1.76 -10.50
N SER A 61 -10.73 -0.87 -10.59
CA SER A 61 -10.22 -0.35 -11.88
C SER A 61 -9.57 -1.44 -12.71
N SER A 62 -8.86 -2.37 -12.07
CA SER A 62 -8.24 -3.52 -12.73
C SER A 62 -9.27 -4.48 -13.30
N PHE A 63 -10.34 -4.78 -12.57
CA PHE A 63 -11.46 -5.56 -13.08
C PHE A 63 -12.11 -4.89 -14.28
N TRP A 64 -12.34 -3.58 -14.19
CA TRP A 64 -12.94 -2.84 -15.29
C TRP A 64 -12.04 -2.85 -16.54
N PHE A 65 -10.74 -2.63 -16.36
CA PHE A 65 -9.76 -2.72 -17.44
C PHE A 65 -9.72 -4.12 -18.07
N PHE A 66 -9.72 -5.17 -17.24
CA PHE A 66 -9.66 -6.55 -17.72
C PHE A 66 -10.89 -6.94 -18.52
N LEU A 67 -12.09 -6.59 -18.04
CA LEU A 67 -13.35 -6.93 -18.70
C LEU A 67 -13.63 -6.11 -19.96
N LYS A 68 -13.10 -4.89 -20.07
CA LYS A 68 -13.41 -3.99 -21.19
C LYS A 68 -12.55 -4.29 -22.41
N GLY A 69 -13.17 -4.52 -23.57
CA GLY A 69 -12.51 -4.75 -24.86
C GLY A 69 -12.63 -6.20 -25.34
N GLU A 70 -11.95 -6.52 -26.45
CA GLU A 70 -12.07 -7.82 -27.09
C GLU A 70 -11.50 -8.97 -26.23
N PRO A 71 -12.18 -10.14 -26.15
CA PRO A 71 -11.72 -11.28 -25.36
C PRO A 71 -10.30 -11.74 -25.68
N GLY A 72 -9.89 -11.67 -26.96
CA GLY A 72 -8.54 -12.06 -27.40
C GLY A 72 -7.40 -11.24 -26.78
N SER A 73 -7.70 -10.07 -26.19
CA SER A 73 -6.71 -9.23 -25.50
C SER A 73 -6.56 -9.53 -24.01
N ARG A 74 -7.38 -10.42 -23.43
CA ARG A 74 -7.42 -10.65 -21.97
C ARG A 74 -6.12 -11.22 -21.43
N THR A 75 -5.45 -12.11 -22.16
CA THR A 75 -4.16 -12.67 -21.76
C THR A 75 -3.10 -11.59 -21.57
N ILE A 76 -3.00 -10.65 -22.51
CA ILE A 76 -2.05 -9.52 -22.40
C ILE A 76 -2.41 -8.63 -21.22
N LYS A 77 -3.70 -8.31 -21.04
CA LYS A 77 -4.17 -7.50 -19.91
C LYS A 77 -3.90 -8.15 -18.56
N PHE A 78 -4.05 -9.47 -18.48
CA PHE A 78 -3.73 -10.24 -17.29
C PHE A 78 -2.26 -10.06 -16.91
N TYR A 79 -1.32 -10.24 -17.84
CA TYR A 79 0.10 -10.09 -17.54
C TYR A 79 0.48 -8.66 -17.16
N ILE A 80 -0.11 -7.65 -17.80
CA ILE A 80 0.08 -6.24 -17.41
C ILE A 80 -0.38 -6.02 -15.97
N LEU A 81 -1.57 -6.50 -15.61
CA LEU A 81 -2.11 -6.38 -14.27
C LEU A 81 -1.27 -7.13 -13.23
N VAL A 82 -0.82 -8.35 -13.57
CA VAL A 82 0.09 -9.12 -12.70
C VAL A 82 1.36 -8.35 -12.41
N PHE A 83 1.97 -7.76 -13.44
CA PHE A 83 3.18 -6.96 -13.30
C PHE A 83 2.95 -5.75 -12.38
N ILE A 84 1.87 -4.99 -12.56
CA ILE A 84 1.55 -3.82 -11.73
C ILE A 84 1.34 -4.22 -10.26
N TYR A 85 0.60 -5.30 -9.99
CA TYR A 85 0.38 -5.75 -8.62
C TYR A 85 1.65 -6.28 -7.96
N PHE A 86 2.49 -6.97 -8.74
CA PHE A 86 3.80 -7.39 -8.26
C PHE A 86 4.66 -6.19 -7.82
N LEU A 87 4.67 -5.09 -8.59
CA LEU A 87 5.35 -3.86 -8.18
C LEU A 87 4.80 -3.28 -6.87
N ASN A 88 3.47 -3.29 -6.67
CA ASN A 88 2.88 -2.82 -5.41
C ASN A 88 3.26 -3.73 -4.22
N ILE A 89 3.34 -5.05 -4.42
CA ILE A 89 3.82 -5.99 -3.39
C ILE A 89 5.28 -5.71 -3.05
N VAL A 90 6.15 -5.55 -4.06
CA VAL A 90 7.56 -5.21 -3.85
C VAL A 90 7.68 -3.90 -3.09
N ASN A 91 6.90 -2.88 -3.45
CA ASN A 91 6.88 -1.61 -2.75
C ASN A 91 6.44 -1.75 -1.28
N GLY A 92 5.38 -2.52 -1.01
CA GLY A 92 4.96 -2.84 0.35
C GLY A 92 6.01 -3.61 1.15
N ALA A 93 6.75 -4.51 0.51
CA ALA A 93 7.83 -5.25 1.16
C ALA A 93 9.02 -4.35 1.50
N VAL A 94 9.40 -3.45 0.59
CA VAL A 94 10.44 -2.44 0.83
C VAL A 94 10.03 -1.52 1.98
N PHE A 95 8.78 -1.06 2.01
CA PHE A 95 8.24 -0.27 3.12
C PHE A 95 8.36 -1.00 4.46
N VAL A 96 7.97 -2.27 4.54
CA VAL A 96 8.12 -3.09 5.76
C VAL A 96 9.58 -3.20 6.17
N LEU A 97 10.48 -3.50 5.23
CA LEU A 97 11.91 -3.67 5.51
C LEU A 97 12.55 -2.38 6.02
N ILE A 98 12.27 -1.24 5.38
CA ILE A 98 12.79 0.07 5.81
C ILE A 98 12.33 0.38 7.22
N ASN A 99 11.02 0.26 7.51
CA ASN A 99 10.49 0.55 8.85
C ASN A 99 11.00 -0.44 9.90
N TYR A 100 11.15 -1.72 9.54
CA TYR A 100 11.76 -2.72 10.42
C TYR A 100 13.21 -2.38 10.77
N SER A 101 14.02 -2.01 9.77
CA SER A 101 15.41 -1.61 9.94
C SER A 101 15.55 -0.33 10.77
N ILE A 102 14.71 0.68 10.52
CA ILE A 102 14.70 1.92 11.30
C ILE A 102 14.37 1.63 12.77
N ASN A 103 13.39 0.76 13.04
CA ASN A 103 13.00 0.42 14.42
C ASN A 103 14.10 -0.33 15.20
N HIS A 104 14.97 -1.06 14.50
CA HIS A 104 16.06 -1.85 15.12
C HIS A 104 17.43 -1.15 15.07
N ALA A 105 17.56 -0.01 14.40
CA ALA A 105 18.78 0.80 14.43
C ALA A 105 18.79 1.64 15.71
N GLU A 106 19.77 1.42 16.58
CA GLU A 106 19.85 1.97 17.95
C GLU A 106 20.05 3.50 18.07
N SER A 107 20.00 4.31 17.01
CA SER A 107 20.41 5.71 17.12
C SER A 107 19.89 6.66 16.03
N SER A 108 18.74 7.30 16.27
CA SER A 108 18.46 8.66 15.75
C SER A 108 17.36 9.35 16.58
N GLU A 109 17.59 10.61 16.98
CA GLU A 109 17.23 11.09 18.33
C GLU A 109 15.83 11.71 18.56
N SER A 110 14.89 11.76 17.61
CA SER A 110 13.54 12.30 17.88
C SER A 110 12.40 11.48 17.27
N GLU A 111 12.46 11.13 16.00
CA GLU A 111 11.39 10.37 15.31
C GLU A 111 11.35 8.88 15.70
N LEU A 112 12.52 8.24 15.90
CA LEU A 112 12.59 6.81 16.24
C LEU A 112 11.95 6.47 17.58
N ARG A 113 11.89 7.44 18.49
CA ARG A 113 11.33 7.20 19.81
C ARG A 113 9.80 7.04 19.75
N VAL A 114 9.08 7.69 18.81
CA VAL A 114 7.63 7.51 18.66
C VAL A 114 7.33 6.06 18.27
N PHE A 115 8.05 5.50 17.31
CA PHE A 115 7.81 4.14 16.84
C PHE A 115 8.24 3.06 17.84
N GLN A 116 9.40 3.21 18.47
CA GLN A 116 9.80 2.33 19.57
C GLN A 116 8.80 2.40 20.72
N TYR A 117 8.32 3.59 21.08
CA TYR A 117 7.27 3.76 22.08
C TYR A 117 5.96 3.11 21.65
N LEU A 118 5.51 3.27 20.39
CA LEU A 118 4.29 2.63 19.90
C LEU A 118 4.37 1.10 19.98
N ILE A 119 5.55 0.51 19.73
CA ILE A 119 5.78 -0.92 19.91
C ILE A 119 5.79 -1.30 21.40
N ILE A 120 6.41 -0.51 22.27
CA ILE A 120 6.45 -0.77 23.71
C ILE A 120 5.05 -0.66 24.34
N GLU A 121 4.28 0.36 23.95
CA GLU A 121 2.99 0.73 24.54
C GLU A 121 1.82 -0.05 23.91
N TYR A 122 1.82 -0.23 22.59
CA TYR A 122 0.71 -0.84 21.84
C TYR A 122 1.07 -2.19 21.19
N GLY A 123 2.33 -2.63 21.29
CA GLY A 123 2.77 -3.97 20.91
C GLY A 123 2.34 -4.40 19.51
N ALA A 124 1.38 -5.33 19.47
CA ALA A 124 0.87 -5.93 18.24
C ALA A 124 0.21 -4.93 17.28
N ILE A 125 -0.38 -3.85 17.78
CA ILE A 125 -1.11 -2.88 16.94
C ILE A 125 -0.14 -2.09 16.05
N ALA A 126 1.00 -1.67 16.61
CA ALA A 126 2.04 -0.98 15.85
C ALA A 126 2.65 -1.90 14.78
N ASN A 127 2.90 -3.17 15.11
CA ASN A 127 3.37 -4.17 14.14
C ASN A 127 2.40 -4.37 12.97
N MET A 128 1.10 -4.30 13.23
CA MET A 128 0.08 -4.41 12.19
C MET A 128 0.09 -3.22 11.24
N ILE A 129 0.31 -1.98 11.73
CA ILE A 129 0.39 -0.77 10.89
C ILE A 129 1.49 -0.92 9.81
N TYR A 130 2.66 -1.47 10.14
CA TYR A 130 3.75 -1.60 9.16
C TYR A 130 3.49 -2.68 8.11
N VAL A 131 2.91 -3.80 8.53
CA VAL A 131 2.75 -4.97 7.67
C VAL A 131 1.43 -4.91 6.88
N PHE A 132 0.49 -4.05 7.30
CA PHE A 132 -0.82 -3.90 6.68
C PHE A 132 -0.75 -3.56 5.19
N PRO A 133 0.05 -2.58 4.71
CA PRO A 133 0.17 -2.31 3.28
C PRO A 133 0.63 -3.50 2.43
N LEU A 134 1.56 -4.29 2.97
CA LEU A 134 2.07 -5.50 2.31
C LEU A 134 1.01 -6.60 2.27
N ILE A 135 0.40 -6.92 3.41
CA ILE A 135 -0.69 -7.91 3.48
C ILE A 135 -1.81 -7.53 2.52
N LEU A 136 -2.21 -6.27 2.52
CA LEU A 136 -3.27 -5.78 1.67
C LEU A 136 -2.91 -5.94 0.18
N SER A 137 -1.70 -5.55 -0.21
CA SER A 137 -1.23 -5.71 -1.61
C SER A 137 -1.24 -7.18 -2.04
N ILE A 138 -0.82 -8.11 -1.16
CA ILE A 138 -0.86 -9.56 -1.42
C ILE A 138 -2.30 -10.06 -1.56
N VAL A 139 -3.18 -9.70 -0.64
CA VAL A 139 -4.59 -10.13 -0.65
C VAL A 139 -5.28 -9.62 -1.92
N MET A 140 -5.09 -8.35 -2.28
CA MET A 140 -5.66 -7.76 -3.49
C MET A 140 -5.13 -8.45 -4.76
N PHE A 141 -3.84 -8.81 -4.78
CA PHE A 141 -3.25 -9.56 -5.88
C PHE A 141 -3.85 -10.98 -6.03
N ILE A 142 -4.06 -11.69 -4.92
CA ILE A 142 -4.70 -13.01 -4.94
C ILE A 142 -6.12 -12.90 -5.48
N ILE A 143 -6.90 -11.94 -4.98
CA ILE A 143 -8.28 -11.69 -5.44
C ILE A 143 -8.28 -11.40 -6.96
N LEU A 144 -7.35 -10.58 -7.43
CA LEU A 144 -7.18 -10.27 -8.84
C LEU A 144 -6.89 -11.52 -9.68
N ILE A 145 -5.92 -12.34 -9.27
CA ILE A 145 -5.56 -13.57 -9.98
C ILE A 145 -6.77 -14.51 -10.05
N CYS A 146 -7.44 -14.74 -8.92
CA CYS A 146 -8.62 -15.61 -8.86
C CYS A 146 -9.72 -15.13 -9.79
N PHE A 147 -9.95 -13.81 -9.86
CA PHE A 147 -10.95 -13.22 -10.74
C PHE A 147 -10.58 -13.36 -12.23
N CYS A 148 -9.34 -13.03 -12.59
CA CYS A 148 -8.89 -13.02 -13.98
C CYS A 148 -8.73 -14.44 -14.53
N ARG A 149 -8.14 -15.38 -13.78
CA ARG A 149 -7.93 -16.77 -14.23
C ARG A 149 -9.24 -17.51 -14.51
N ARG A 150 -10.33 -17.18 -13.82
CA ARG A 150 -11.67 -17.74 -14.12
C ARG A 150 -12.27 -17.28 -15.45
N ARG A 151 -11.68 -16.27 -16.10
CA ARG A 151 -12.24 -15.56 -17.26
C ARG A 151 -11.25 -15.39 -18.43
N LEU A 152 -10.04 -15.93 -18.28
CA LEU A 152 -9.10 -16.21 -19.37
C LEU A 152 -9.57 -17.44 -20.12
#